data_AF-A0A0B6YVA1-F1
#
_entry.id   AF-A0A0B6YVA1-F1
#
_cell.length_a   1.000
_cell.length_b   1.000
_cell.length_c   1.000
_cell.angle_alpha   90.00
_cell.angle_beta   90.00
_cell.angle_gamma   90.00
#
_symmetry.space_group_name_H-M   'P 1'
#
loop_
_entity.id
_entity.type
_entity.pdbx_description
1 polymer ?
#
loop_
_entity_poly.entity_id
_entity_poly.type
_entity_poly.pdbx_seq_one_letter_code
_entity_poly.pdbx_strand_id
1 'polypeptide(L)'
;EELSAQDLVDFSPVYRCLHIYSVLGDKEKFETYYRAQRWKQARLSLQPPPNMHESLDLFKNYFHDIIGFFVVEDHILHTSQGLVTRSHMDELW
;
A
#
# COMPACT_ATOMS: atom_id res chain seq x y z
N GLU A 1 -11.04 5.67 22.25
CA GLU A 1 -10.95 4.40 21.50
C GLU A 1 -9.85 4.58 20.46
N GLU A 2 -8.93 3.63 20.36
CA GLU A 2 -7.94 3.63 19.27
C GLU A 2 -8.64 3.23 17.98
N LEU A 3 -8.63 4.11 16.98
CA LEU A 3 -9.18 3.82 15.65
C LEU A 3 -8.28 2.77 14.98
N SER A 4 -8.88 1.68 14.49
CA SER A 4 -8.13 0.70 13.70
C SER A 4 -7.88 1.25 12.29
N ALA A 5 -6.90 0.72 11.57
CA ALA A 5 -6.65 1.10 10.18
C ALA A 5 -7.91 0.93 9.28
N GLN A 6 -8.78 -0.03 9.60
CA GLN A 6 -10.04 -0.27 8.89
C GLN A 6 -11.09 0.82 9.16
N ASP A 7 -11.00 1.53 10.28
CA ASP A 7 -11.89 2.65 10.62
C ASP A 7 -11.46 3.96 9.92
N LEU A 8 -10.22 3.99 9.43
CA LEU A 8 -9.61 5.17 8.80
C LEU A 8 -9.50 5.05 7.27
N VAL A 9 -9.39 3.81 6.74
CA VAL A 9 -9.17 3.54 5.33
C VAL A 9 -10.14 2.47 4.84
N ASP A 10 -10.90 2.78 3.79
CA ASP A 10 -11.78 1.82 3.13
C ASP A 10 -11.01 0.94 2.14
N PHE A 11 -10.82 -0.33 2.51
CA PHE A 11 -10.17 -1.34 1.67
C PHE A 11 -11.15 -2.11 0.77
N SER A 12 -12.46 -1.89 0.92
CA SER A 12 -13.52 -2.59 0.17
C SER A 12 -13.31 -2.55 -1.35
N PRO A 13 -12.87 -1.43 -1.97
CA PRO A 13 -12.63 -1.40 -3.41
C PRO A 13 -11.60 -2.43 -3.86
N VAL A 14 -10.50 -2.61 -3.10
CA VAL A 14 -9.44 -3.58 -3.44
C VAL A 14 -9.96 -5.00 -3.32
N TYR A 15 -10.66 -5.32 -2.23
CA TYR A 15 -11.21 -6.67 -2.03
C TYR A 15 -12.29 -7.01 -3.04
N ARG A 16 -13.15 -6.05 -3.41
CA ARG A 16 -14.17 -6.24 -4.43
C ARG A 16 -13.55 -6.51 -5.79
N CYS A 17 -12.53 -5.76 -6.19
CA CYS A 17 -11.79 -6.04 -7.42
C CYS A 17 -11.14 -7.43 -7.38
N LEU A 18 -10.44 -7.77 -6.29
CA LEU A 18 -9.85 -9.09 -6.11
C LEU A 18 -10.89 -10.21 -6.27
N HIS A 19 -12.06 -10.05 -5.64
CA HIS A 19 -13.15 -11.02 -5.72
C HIS A 19 -13.71 -11.15 -7.14
N ILE A 20 -14.01 -10.03 -7.81
CA ILE A 20 -14.54 -10.01 -9.17
C ILE A 20 -13.57 -10.71 -10.13
N TYR A 21 -12.28 -10.34 -10.11
CA TYR A 21 -11.28 -10.97 -10.98
C TYR A 21 -11.05 -12.44 -10.65
N SER A 22 -11.16 -12.84 -9.37
CA SER A 22 -11.09 -14.25 -8.99
C SER A 22 -12.27 -15.06 -9.54
N VAL A 23 -13.50 -14.53 -9.45
CA VAL A 23 -14.71 -15.18 -9.98
C VAL A 23 -14.68 -15.28 -11.50
N LEU A 24 -14.08 -14.29 -12.18
CA LEU A 24 -13.94 -14.30 -13.64
C LEU A 24 -12.77 -15.17 -14.15
N GLY A 25 -11.94 -15.74 -13.26
CA GLY A 25 -10.77 -16.52 -13.64
C GLY A 25 -9.54 -15.70 -14.05
N ASP A 26 -9.61 -14.37 -13.91
CA ASP A 26 -8.56 -13.41 -14.28
C ASP A 26 -7.75 -12.90 -13.07
N LYS A 27 -7.69 -13.67 -11.97
CA LYS A 27 -7.06 -13.24 -10.71
C LYS A 27 -5.63 -12.71 -10.90
N GLU A 28 -4.81 -13.44 -11.64
CA GLU A 28 -3.39 -13.11 -11.88
C GLU A 28 -3.20 -11.75 -12.57
N LYS A 29 -4.11 -11.38 -13.46
CA LYS A 29 -4.13 -10.08 -14.14
C LYS A 29 -4.32 -8.95 -13.14
N PHE A 30 -5.24 -9.12 -12.19
CA PHE A 30 -5.44 -8.12 -11.13
C PHE A 30 -4.27 -8.07 -10.16
N GLU A 31 -3.70 -9.21 -9.77
CA GLU A 31 -2.52 -9.25 -8.91
C GLU A 31 -1.34 -8.49 -9.53
N THR A 32 -1.06 -8.73 -10.81
CA THR A 32 -0.01 -8.04 -11.56
C THR A 32 -0.29 -6.54 -11.66
N TYR A 33 -1.54 -6.17 -11.99
CA TYR A 33 -1.94 -4.77 -12.05
C TYR A 33 -1.77 -4.08 -10.69
N TYR A 34 -2.29 -4.67 -9.62
CA TYR A 34 -2.22 -4.12 -8.27
C TYR A 34 -0.77 -3.90 -7.84
N ARG A 35 0.07 -4.94 -7.91
CA ARG A 35 1.49 -4.88 -7.52
C ARG A 35 2.27 -3.84 -8.33
N ALA A 36 2.01 -3.73 -9.63
CA ALA A 36 2.64 -2.71 -10.48
C ALA A 36 2.24 -1.28 -10.07
N GLN A 37 1.00 -1.06 -9.63
CA GLN A 37 0.59 0.25 -9.11
C GLN A 37 1.23 0.56 -7.76
N ARG A 38 1.25 -0.42 -6.85
CA ARG A 38 1.86 -0.24 -5.52
C ARG A 38 3.35 0.06 -5.61
N TRP A 39 4.06 -0.57 -6.55
CA TRP A 39 5.46 -0.25 -6.80
C TRP A 39 5.70 1.20 -7.26
N LYS A 40 4.84 1.71 -8.17
CA LYS A 40 4.92 3.12 -8.60
C LYS A 40 4.66 4.07 -7.42
N GLN A 41 3.72 3.73 -6.55
CA GLN A 41 3.36 4.54 -5.39
C GLN A 41 4.41 4.49 -4.28
N ALA A 42 5.04 3.33 -4.05
CA ALA A 42 6.18 3.20 -3.13
C ALA A 42 7.33 4.12 -3.56
N ARG A 43 7.68 4.12 -4.85
CA ARG A 43 8.72 5.02 -5.39
C ARG A 43 8.44 6.50 -5.17
N LEU A 44 7.18 6.91 -5.26
CA LEU A 44 6.79 8.30 -4.98
C LEU A 44 6.89 8.62 -3.48
N SER A 45 6.49 7.68 -2.63
CA SER A 45 6.50 7.86 -1.17
C SER A 45 7.92 7.87 -0.60
N LEU A 46 8.82 7.09 -1.19
CA LEU A 46 10.24 7.00 -0.82
C LEU A 46 11.10 8.11 -1.45
N GLN A 47 10.53 8.98 -2.28
CA GLN A 47 11.28 10.09 -2.86
C GLN A 47 11.29 11.28 -1.88
N PRO A 48 12.45 11.69 -1.35
CA PRO A 48 12.51 12.80 -0.42
C PRO A 48 12.11 14.12 -1.11
N PRO A 49 11.27 14.96 -0.47
CA PRO A 49 10.97 16.30 -0.97
C PRO A 49 12.26 17.14 -1.07
N PRO A 50 12.42 17.98 -2.10
CA PRO A 50 13.65 18.77 -2.30
C PRO A 50 13.97 19.71 -1.12
N ASN A 51 12.92 20.18 -0.44
CA ASN A 51 13.00 21.11 0.69
C ASN A 51 12.91 20.42 2.06
N MET A 52 13.04 19.09 2.12
CA MET A 52 12.89 18.32 3.36
C MET A 52 13.82 18.77 4.51
N HIS A 53 14.98 19.35 4.16
CA HIS A 53 15.97 19.86 5.12
C HIS A 53 15.60 21.21 5.74
N GLU A 54 14.55 21.88 5.26
CA GLU A 54 14.16 23.21 5.72
C GLU A 54 13.47 23.21 7.10
N SER A 55 12.88 22.08 7.52
CA SER A 55 12.22 21.96 8.84
C SER A 55 12.10 20.51 9.30
N LEU A 56 12.16 20.31 10.63
CA LEU A 56 11.84 19.03 11.27
C LEU A 56 10.42 18.55 10.95
N ASP A 57 9.47 19.46 10.72
CA ASP A 57 8.10 19.05 10.41
C ASP A 57 7.97 18.50 8.99
N LEU A 58 8.75 19.00 8.03
CA LEU A 58 8.83 18.42 6.69
C LEU A 58 9.47 17.03 6.73
N PHE A 59 10.47 16.83 7.60
CA PHE A 59 11.05 15.53 7.85
C PHE A 59 10.01 14.56 8.42
N LYS A 60 9.25 14.96 9.45
CA LYS A 60 8.17 14.13 10.02
C LYS A 60 7.12 13.74 8.98
N ASN A 61 6.67 14.70 8.16
CA ASN A 61 5.65 14.44 7.13
C ASN A 61 6.11 13.38 6.13
N TYR A 62 7.35 13.45 5.65
CA TYR A 62 7.91 12.42 4.78
C TYR A 62 7.94 11.03 5.44
N PHE A 63 8.33 10.94 6.71
CA PHE A 63 8.27 9.65 7.43
C PHE A 63 6.83 9.15 7.60
N HIS A 64 5.87 10.05 7.84
CA HIS A 64 4.46 9.69 7.87
C HIS A 64 3.98 9.17 6.51
N ASP A 65 4.45 9.73 5.39
CA ASP A 65 4.09 9.24 4.06
C ASP A 65 4.63 7.82 3.81
N ILE A 66 5.90 7.57 4.17
CA ILE A 66 6.51 6.23 4.08
C ILE A 66 5.75 5.24 4.97
N ILE A 67 5.58 5.56 6.25
CA ILE A 67 4.92 4.66 7.21
C ILE A 67 3.47 4.42 6.79
N GLY A 68 2.77 5.47 6.37
CA GLY A 68 1.39 5.37 5.88
C GLY A 68 1.25 4.42 4.70
N PHE A 69 2.18 4.47 3.75
CA PHE A 69 2.22 3.51 2.64
C PHE A 69 2.36 2.06 3.14
N PHE A 70 3.34 1.79 4.02
CA PHE A 70 3.60 0.43 4.51
C PHE A 70 2.56 -0.10 5.49
N VAL A 71 1.88 0.76 6.25
CA VAL A 71 0.74 0.37 7.09
C VAL A 71 -0.42 -0.14 6.22
N VAL A 72 -0.70 0.52 5.10
CA VAL A 72 -1.71 0.08 4.12
C VAL A 72 -1.29 -1.26 3.51
N GLU A 73 -0.01 -1.43 3.14
CA GLU A 73 0.45 -2.68 2.55
C GLU A 73 0.47 -3.86 3.53
N ASP A 74 0.88 -3.63 4.78
CA ASP A 74 0.83 -4.64 5.83
C ASP A 74 -0.60 -5.11 6.09
N HIS A 75 -1.56 -4.17 6.08
CA HIS A 75 -2.97 -4.51 6.18
C HIS A 75 -3.41 -5.43 5.03
N ILE A 76 -3.07 -5.07 3.79
CA ILE A 76 -3.39 -5.88 2.61
C ILE A 76 -2.71 -7.26 2.67
N LEU A 77 -1.45 -7.35 3.10
CA LEU A 77 -0.73 -8.61 3.27
C LEU A 77 -1.49 -9.58 4.19
N HIS A 78 -2.03 -9.08 5.30
CA HIS A 78 -2.70 -9.91 6.30
C HIS A 78 -4.17 -10.22 5.98
N THR A 79 -4.83 -9.42 5.15
CA THR A 79 -6.28 -9.53 4.90
C THR A 79 -6.63 -10.02 3.51
N SER A 80 -5.74 -9.81 2.53
CA SER A 80 -5.94 -10.31 1.18
C SER A 80 -5.46 -11.75 1.08
N GLN A 81 -6.25 -12.62 0.46
CA GLN A 81 -5.92 -14.03 0.26
C GLN A 81 -4.85 -14.20 -0.84
N GLY A 82 -3.63 -13.73 -0.56
CA GLY A 82 -2.46 -13.85 -1.43
C GLY A 82 -2.30 -12.79 -2.52
N LEU A 83 -3.04 -11.66 -2.46
CA LEU A 83 -2.84 -10.55 -3.40
C LEU A 83 -1.41 -9.97 -3.25
N VAL A 84 -0.94 -9.85 -2.01
CA VAL A 84 0.42 -9.45 -1.64
C VAL A 84 1.10 -10.59 -0.89
N THR A 85 2.41 -10.74 -1.08
CA THR A 85 3.26 -11.71 -0.37
C THR A 85 4.37 -10.99 0.39
N ARG A 86 5.00 -11.67 1.35
CA ARG A 86 6.17 -11.11 2.06
C ARG A 86 7.32 -10.74 1.11
N SER A 87 7.60 -11.58 0.12
CA SER A 87 8.60 -11.28 -0.91
C SER A 87 8.28 -10.00 -1.69
N HIS A 88 7.00 -9.76 -2.00
CA HIS A 88 6.60 -8.51 -2.65
C HIS A 88 6.80 -7.30 -1.75
N MET A 89 6.49 -7.43 -0.46
CA MET A 89 6.73 -6.38 0.53
C MET A 89 8.21 -6.02 0.63
N ASP A 90 9.08 -7.03 0.64
CA ASP A 90 10.53 -6.84 0.70
C ASP A 90 11.08 -6.12 -0.55
N GLU A 91 10.43 -6.28 -1.72
CA GLU A 91 10.79 -5.57 -2.95
C GLU A 91 10.33 -4.09 -2.98
N LEU A 92 9.36 -3.72 -2.14
CA LEU A 92 8.86 -2.34 -2.04
C LEU A 92 9.74 -1.46 -1.14
N TRP A 93 10.52 -2.06 -0.24
CA TRP A 93 11.43 -1.40 0.70
C TRP A 93 12.82 -1.17 0.09
#